data_AF-A0A7J9DPP8-F1
#
_entry.id   AF-A0A7J9DPP8-F1
#
_cell.length_a   1.000
_cell.length_b   1.000
_cell.length_c   1.000
_cell.angle_alpha   90.00
_cell.angle_beta   90.00
_cell.angle_gamma   90.00
#
_symmetry.space_group_name_H-M   'P 1'
#
loop_
_entity.id
_entity.type
_entity.pdbx_description
1 polymer ?
#
loop_
_entity_poly.entity_id
_entity_poly.type
_entity_poly.pdbx_seq_one_letter_code
_entity_poly.pdbx_strand_id
1 'polypeptide(L)'
;GLEADVWSAGVIVFILLCGVPPFWAKTEQGVAQAIIRSVIDFKRDPWPKVSDNAKDLVKKMLNPDPKQRLTAQEVLEHPWLQNAKKAPNVPLGETVKARLKQFSIMNKLKKRALR
;
A
#
# COMPACT_ATOMS: atom_id res chain seq x y z
N GLY A 1 0.19 16.62 -8.03
CA GLY A 1 -0.76 17.25 -7.10
C GLY A 1 -0.76 16.49 -5.80
N LEU A 2 -1.28 17.08 -4.73
CA LEU A 2 -1.29 16.49 -3.37
C LEU A 2 -2.00 15.13 -3.33
N GLU A 3 -3.02 14.95 -4.17
CA GLU A 3 -3.79 13.71 -4.30
C GLU A 3 -2.95 12.57 -4.89
N ALA A 4 -1.97 12.89 -5.74
CA ALA A 4 -1.03 11.91 -6.31
C ALA A 4 -0.01 11.43 -5.26
N ASP A 5 0.35 12.29 -4.31
CA ASP A 5 1.21 11.92 -3.18
C ASP A 5 0.47 11.00 -2.20
N VAL A 6 -0.81 11.28 -1.92
CA VAL A 6 -1.66 10.37 -1.13
C VAL A 6 -1.81 9.00 -1.81
N TRP A 7 -1.97 8.97 -3.13
CA TRP A 7 -2.00 7.70 -3.87
C TRP A 7 -0.69 6.93 -3.69
N SER A 8 0.45 7.61 -3.89
CA SER A 8 1.78 7.00 -3.74
C SER A 8 2.01 6.49 -2.32
N ALA A 9 1.59 7.24 -1.30
CA ALA A 9 1.62 6.81 0.09
C ALA A 9 0.72 5.59 0.33
N GLY A 10 -0.47 5.54 -0.26
CA GLY A 10 -1.37 4.38 -0.18
C GLY A 10 -0.76 3.11 -0.76
N VAL A 11 -0.04 3.24 -1.89
CA VAL A 11 0.73 2.13 -2.48
C VAL A 11 1.81 1.64 -1.51
N ILE A 12 2.53 2.55 -0.87
CA ILE A 12 3.56 2.20 0.13
C ILE A 12 2.92 1.50 1.32
N VAL A 13 1.83 2.02 1.89
CA VAL A 13 1.13 1.39 3.03
C VAL A 13 0.65 -0.01 2.67
N PHE A 14 0.09 -0.22 1.48
CA PHE A 14 -0.29 -1.55 1.00
C PHE A 14 0.90 -2.52 1.01
N ILE A 15 2.05 -2.08 0.49
CA ILE A 15 3.29 -2.88 0.45
C ILE A 15 3.80 -3.16 1.88
N LEU A 16 3.72 -2.20 2.79
CA LEU A 16 4.15 -2.40 4.18
C LEU A 16 3.30 -3.48 4.89
N LEU A 17 2.00 -3.54 4.60
CA LEU A 17 1.08 -4.49 5.22
C LEU A 17 1.22 -5.91 4.65
N CYS A 18 1.41 -6.06 3.34
CA CYS A 18 1.40 -7.39 2.69
C CYS A 18 2.72 -7.81 2.02
N GLY A 19 3.63 -6.89 1.74
CA GLY A 19 4.93 -7.16 1.11
C GLY A 19 4.93 -7.15 -0.42
N VAL A 20 3.79 -6.94 -1.07
CA VAL A 20 3.65 -6.93 -2.54
C VAL A 20 2.95 -5.66 -3.03
N PRO A 21 3.23 -5.17 -4.24
CA PRO A 21 2.55 -3.99 -4.78
C PRO A 21 1.07 -4.29 -5.08
N PRO A 22 0.16 -3.32 -4.92
CA PRO A 22 -1.26 -3.48 -5.22
C PRO A 22 -1.53 -3.63 -6.72
N PHE A 23 -0.66 -3.07 -7.57
CA PHE A 23 -0.76 -3.13 -9.03
C PHE A 23 0.53 -3.73 -9.59
N TRP A 24 0.38 -4.81 -10.36
CA TRP A 24 1.52 -5.51 -10.97
C TRP A 24 1.12 -6.11 -12.32
N ALA A 25 2.00 -5.95 -13.30
CA ALA A 25 1.91 -6.62 -14.60
C ALA A 25 3.31 -6.81 -15.18
N LYS A 26 3.41 -7.59 -16.25
CA LYS A 26 4.69 -7.83 -16.95
C LYS A 26 5.20 -6.62 -17.74
N THR A 27 4.31 -5.73 -18.15
CA THR A 27 4.61 -4.54 -18.96
C THR A 27 4.12 -3.27 -18.28
N GLU A 28 4.73 -2.14 -18.59
CA GLU A 28 4.30 -0.82 -18.07
C GLU A 28 2.86 -0.49 -18.44
N GLN A 29 2.47 -0.78 -19.68
CA GLN A 29 1.08 -0.64 -20.15
C GLN A 29 0.12 -1.50 -19.31
N GLY A 30 0.52 -2.73 -18.96
CA GLY A 30 -0.27 -3.59 -18.08
C GLY A 30 -0.39 -3.03 -16.67
N VAL A 31 0.66 -2.42 -16.14
CA VAL A 31 0.64 -1.76 -14.83
C VAL A 31 -0.29 -0.54 -14.87
N ALA A 32 -0.20 0.30 -15.90
CA ALA A 32 -1.08 1.43 -16.10
C ALA A 32 -2.55 0.97 -16.19
N GLN A 33 -2.83 -0.10 -16.92
CA GLN A 33 -4.17 -0.66 -17.01
C GLN A 33 -4.69 -1.20 -15.67
N ALA A 34 -3.81 -1.82 -14.86
CA ALA A 34 -4.16 -2.28 -13.52
C ALA A 34 -4.46 -1.12 -12.57
N ILE A 35 -3.68 -0.03 -12.66
CA ILE A 35 -3.92 1.23 -11.93
C ILE A 35 -5.27 1.81 -12.32
N ILE A 36 -5.56 1.93 -13.62
CA ILE A 36 -6.83 2.47 -14.12
C ILE A 36 -8.03 1.63 -13.64
N ARG A 37 -7.89 0.30 -13.60
CA ARG A 37 -8.94 -0.58 -13.06
C ARG A 37 -9.13 -0.43 -11.55
N SER A 38 -8.07 -0.05 -10.83
CA SER A 38 -8.08 0.17 -9.37
C SER A 38 -8.67 -0.98 -8.56
N VAL A 39 -8.50 -2.22 -9.05
CA VAL A 39 -8.96 -3.42 -8.33
C VAL A 39 -7.86 -3.84 -7.37
N ILE A 40 -8.15 -3.71 -6.08
CA ILE A 40 -7.25 -4.11 -5.00
C ILE A 40 -7.73 -5.43 -4.41
N ASP A 41 -6.82 -6.40 -4.29
CA ASP A 41 -7.12 -7.71 -3.71
C ASP A 41 -6.77 -7.74 -2.21
N PHE A 42 -7.80 -7.75 -1.37
CA PHE A 42 -7.70 -7.92 0.08
C PHE A 42 -8.08 -9.33 0.56
N LYS A 43 -8.17 -10.31 -0.35
CA LYS A 43 -8.59 -11.69 -0.01
C LYS A 43 -7.41 -12.60 0.31
N ARG A 44 -6.25 -12.37 -0.31
CA ARG A 44 -5.05 -13.20 -0.14
C ARG A 44 -4.30 -12.86 1.14
N ASP A 45 -3.60 -13.85 1.70
CA ASP A 45 -2.74 -13.63 2.86
C ASP A 45 -1.71 -12.51 2.60
N PRO A 46 -1.45 -11.66 3.60
CA PRO A 46 -1.93 -11.69 4.99
C PRO A 46 -3.28 -10.99 5.22
N TRP A 47 -3.95 -10.48 4.18
CA TRP A 47 -5.05 -9.52 4.33
C TRP A 47 -6.21 -9.98 5.22
N PRO A 48 -6.62 -11.27 5.25
CA PRO A 48 -7.61 -11.74 6.21
C PRO A 48 -7.25 -11.45 7.68
N LYS A 49 -5.95 -11.35 8.01
CA LYS A 49 -5.44 -11.06 9.36
C LYS A 49 -5.18 -9.57 9.62
N VAL A 50 -5.21 -8.75 8.57
CA VAL A 50 -5.03 -7.30 8.68
C VAL A 50 -6.35 -6.68 9.13
N SER A 51 -6.30 -5.74 10.08
CA SER A 51 -7.49 -5.07 10.62
C SER A 51 -8.30 -4.36 9.53
N ASP A 52 -9.63 -4.34 9.64
CA ASP A 52 -10.49 -3.70 8.65
C ASP A 52 -10.27 -2.20 8.54
N ASN A 53 -9.92 -1.52 9.64
CA ASN A 53 -9.51 -0.11 9.61
C ASN A 53 -8.28 0.15 8.72
N ALA A 54 -7.33 -0.77 8.67
CA ALA A 54 -6.17 -0.64 7.77
C ALA A 54 -6.57 -0.80 6.30
N LYS A 55 -7.43 -1.79 6.03
CA LYS A 55 -7.98 -2.04 4.68
C LYS A 55 -8.78 -0.83 4.19
N ASP A 56 -9.63 -0.27 5.06
CA ASP A 56 -10.44 0.91 4.75
C ASP A 56 -9.58 2.12 4.42
N LEU A 57 -8.54 2.40 5.23
CA LEU A 57 -7.60 3.48 4.94
C LEU A 57 -6.97 3.31 3.55
N VAL A 58 -6.41 2.13 3.28
CA VAL A 58 -5.73 1.85 1.99
C VAL A 58 -6.71 1.97 0.82
N LYS A 59 -7.94 1.47 0.97
CA LYS A 59 -8.98 1.58 -0.06
C LYS A 59 -9.32 3.04 -0.36
N LYS A 60 -9.41 3.90 0.64
CA LYS A 60 -9.72 5.32 0.48
C LYS A 60 -8.54 6.14 -0.06
N MET A 61 -7.30 5.80 0.32
CA MET A 61 -6.09 6.42 -0.25
C MET A 61 -5.89 6.05 -1.73
N LEU A 62 -6.29 4.84 -2.11
CA LEU A 62 -6.20 4.31 -3.48
C LEU A 62 -7.53 4.43 -4.24
N ASN A 63 -8.34 5.44 -3.92
CA ASN A 63 -9.55 5.74 -4.68
C ASN A 63 -9.14 6.29 -6.08
N PRO A 64 -9.62 5.68 -7.19
CA PRO A 64 -9.32 6.17 -8.54
C PRO A 64 -9.79 7.60 -8.77
N ASP A 65 -10.93 8.00 -8.19
CA ASP A 65 -11.43 9.36 -8.29
C ASP A 65 -10.66 10.26 -7.30
N PRO A 66 -9.84 11.23 -7.78
CA PRO A 66 -9.09 12.12 -6.90
C PRO A 66 -9.97 12.97 -5.98
N LYS A 67 -11.22 13.25 -6.38
CA LYS A 67 -12.17 14.03 -5.56
C LYS A 67 -12.75 13.23 -4.39
N GLN A 68 -12.71 11.90 -4.49
CA GLN A 68 -13.17 10.96 -3.46
C GLN A 68 -12.00 10.32 -2.71
N ARG A 69 -10.76 10.68 -3.08
CA ARG A 69 -9.54 10.26 -2.41
C ARG A 69 -9.33 11.13 -1.18
N LEU A 70 -8.90 10.51 -0.08
CA LEU A 70 -8.57 11.27 1.12
C LEU A 70 -7.48 12.29 0.84
N THR A 71 -7.59 13.43 1.51
CA THR A 71 -6.50 14.37 1.68
C THR A 71 -5.49 13.85 2.70
N ALA A 72 -4.29 14.42 2.72
CA ALA A 72 -3.27 14.06 3.71
C ALA A 72 -3.75 14.30 5.16
N GLN A 73 -4.56 15.34 5.38
CA GLN A 73 -5.15 15.61 6.70
C GLN A 73 -6.13 14.51 7.11
N GLU A 74 -7.06 14.14 6.23
CA GLU A 74 -8.04 13.08 6.54
C GLU A 74 -7.37 11.71 6.72
N VAL A 75 -6.26 11.44 6.00
CA VAL A 75 -5.42 10.26 6.25
C VAL A 75 -4.90 10.26 7.69
N LEU A 76 -4.32 11.37 8.16
CA LEU A 76 -3.79 11.49 9.52
C LEU A 76 -4.88 11.34 10.58
N GLU A 77 -6.10 11.81 10.31
CA GLU A 77 -7.27 11.71 11.19
C GLU A 77 -7.94 10.33 11.17
N HIS A 78 -7.58 9.47 10.22
CA HIS A 78 -8.19 8.15 10.07
C HIS A 78 -8.03 7.28 11.33
N PRO A 79 -9.08 6.54 11.76
CA PRO A 79 -9.04 5.72 12.97
C PRO A 79 -7.86 4.76 13.06
N TRP A 80 -7.40 4.22 11.93
CA TRP A 80 -6.24 3.33 11.90
C TRP A 80 -4.95 4.02 12.41
N LEU A 81 -4.69 5.26 12.01
CA LEU A 81 -3.52 6.02 12.46
C LEU A 81 -3.72 6.62 13.85
N GLN A 82 -4.93 7.09 14.16
CA GLN A 82 -5.23 7.63 15.50
C GLN A 82 -5.14 6.57 16.60
N ASN A 83 -5.54 5.33 16.30
CA ASN A 83 -5.40 4.21 17.22
C ASN A 83 -3.94 3.74 17.33
N ALA A 84 -3.13 3.86 16.27
CA ALA A 84 -1.71 3.54 16.32
C ALA A 84 -0.94 4.42 17.32
N LYS A 85 -1.35 5.67 17.53
CA LYS A 85 -0.77 6.54 18.59
C LYS A 85 -0.97 5.99 20.00
N LYS A 86 -1.95 5.10 20.19
CA LYS A 86 -2.26 4.42 21.46
C LYS A 86 -1.69 3.00 21.51
N ALA A 87 -1.19 2.48 20.38
CA ALA A 87 -0.62 1.15 20.32
C ALA A 87 0.79 1.15 20.93
N PRO A 88 1.15 0.11 21.70
CA PRO A 88 2.52 0.00 22.20
C PRO A 88 3.49 -0.12 21.02
N ASN A 89 4.67 0.48 21.16
CA ASN A 89 5.72 0.34 20.15
C ASN A 89 6.29 -1.08 20.19
N VAL A 90 5.70 -1.97 19.40
CA VAL A 90 6.15 -3.37 19.28
C VAL A 90 7.18 -3.45 18.14
N PRO A 91 8.30 -4.16 18.33
CA PRO A 91 9.26 -4.39 17.24
C PRO A 91 8.53 -4.93 16.00
N LEU A 92 8.84 -4.38 14.81
CA LEU A 92 8.38 -4.95 13.53
C LEU A 92 8.87 -6.40 13.49
N GLY A 93 7.98 -7.36 13.75
CA GLY A 93 8.33 -8.78 13.83
C GLY A 93 9.07 -9.26 12.57
N GLU A 94 9.82 -10.36 12.70
CA GLU A 94 10.70 -10.89 11.65
C GLU A 94 10.00 -11.07 10.29
N THR A 95 8.71 -11.41 10.27
CA THR A 95 7.91 -11.53 9.04
C THR A 95 7.78 -10.21 8.28
N VAL A 96 7.58 -9.08 8.97
CA VAL A 96 7.44 -7.77 8.33
C VAL A 96 8.80 -7.30 7.81
N LYS A 97 9.88 -7.51 8.58
CA LYS A 97 11.25 -7.26 8.13
C LYS A 97 11.61 -8.05 6.88
N ALA A 98 11.25 -9.35 6.83
CA ALA A 98 11.50 -10.21 5.68
C ALA A 98 10.79 -9.69 4.41
N ARG A 99 9.53 -9.26 4.54
CA ARG A 99 8.76 -8.68 3.43
C ARG A 99 9.36 -7.36 2.92
N LEU A 100 9.76 -6.47 3.83
CA LEU A 100 10.47 -5.23 3.49
C LEU A 100 11.78 -5.51 2.74
N LYS A 101 12.54 -6.50 3.20
CA LYS A 101 13.78 -6.96 2.55
C LYS A 101 13.51 -7.52 1.16
N GLN A 102 12.47 -8.34 1.01
CA GLN A 102 12.06 -8.91 -0.27
C GLN A 102 11.63 -7.82 -1.26
N PHE A 103 10.86 -6.82 -0.83
CA PHE A 103 10.49 -5.68 -1.67
C PHE A 103 11.73 -4.88 -2.14
N SER A 104 12.66 -4.60 -1.24
CA SER A 104 13.93 -3.93 -1.59
C SER A 104 14.75 -4.72 -2.62
N ILE A 105 14.85 -6.05 -2.44
CA ILE A 105 15.56 -6.95 -3.36
C ILE A 105 14.85 -6.98 -4.73
N MET A 106 13.53 -7.11 -4.74
CA MET A 106 12.72 -7.14 -5.97
C MET A 106 12.87 -5.85 -6.78
N ASN A 107 12.93 -4.69 -6.11
CA ASN A 107 13.16 -3.40 -6.76
C ASN A 107 14.57 -3.27 -7.33
N LYS A 108 15.59 -3.85 -6.66
CA LYS A 108 16.98 -3.89 -7.18
C LYS A 108 17.12 -4.83 -8.38
N LEU A 109 16.49 -6.02 -8.33
CA LEU A 109 16.49 -6.99 -9.43
C LEU A 109 15.85 -6.41 -10.70
N LYS A 110 14.67 -5.80 -10.58
CA LYS A 110 14.01 -5.14 -11.73
C LYS A 110 14.87 -4.05 -12.35
N LYS A 111 15.51 -3.21 -11.53
CA LYS A 111 16.43 -2.16 -12.01
C LYS A 111 17.67 -2.69 -12.74
N ARG A 112 18.13 -3.90 -12.42
CA ARG A 112 19.28 -4.54 -13.09
C ARG A 112 18.89 -5.31 -14.35
N ALA A 113 17.70 -5.91 -14.38
CA ALA A 113 17.21 -6.66 -15.54
C ALA A 113 16.70 -5.76 -16.69
N LEU A 114 16.40 -4.49 -16.39
CA LEU A 114 15.95 -3.48 -17.35
C LEU A 114 17.11 -2.58 -17.86
N ARG A 115 18.37 -2.99 -17.67
CA ARG A 115 19.56 -2.36 -18.24
C ARG A 115 20.14 -3.20 -19.35
#